data_AF-A0A7Y1EYP8-F1
#
_entry.id   AF-A0A7Y1EYP8-F1
#
_cell.length_a   1.000
_cell.length_b   1.000
_cell.length_c   1.000
_cell.angle_alpha   90.00
_cell.angle_beta   90.00
_cell.angle_gamma   90.00
#
_symmetry.space_group_name_H-M   'P 1'
#
loop_
_entity.id
_entity.type
_entity.pdbx_description
1 polymer ?
#
loop_
_entity_poly.entity_id
_entity_poly.type
_entity_poly.pdbx_seq_one_letter_code
_entity_poly.pdbx_strand_id
1 'polypeptide(L)'
;MTISVSHPPITAPSTPATPAAESQASTKPSLDAPRGAYGRPAGDDRSAGQIFKDTPILKDILKQDGPFASNFINQLKQQTGDWGAANRNPDSRANAAYNLAQVATYIDGREGLERQGPSQQSDQHAQGFGQFGSVSAGSEAQLLKAFSEKGYSALQ
;
A
#
# COMPACT_ATOMS: atom_id res chain seq x y z
N MET A 1 61.19 -10.26 28.73
CA MET A 1 59.74 -10.12 28.52
C MET A 1 59.28 -8.92 29.34
N THR A 2 59.08 -7.77 28.69
CA THR A 2 58.91 -6.43 29.28
C THR A 2 57.85 -5.69 28.45
N ILE A 3 56.65 -5.52 29.00
CA ILE A 3 55.99 -4.28 29.51
C ILE A 3 55.48 -3.26 28.49
N SER A 4 54.14 -3.12 28.50
CA SER A 4 53.31 -1.90 28.60
C SER A 4 53.65 -0.56 27.91
N VAL A 5 52.57 -0.02 27.29
CA VAL A 5 52.05 1.37 27.33
C VAL A 5 52.28 2.33 26.14
N SER A 6 51.13 2.71 25.56
CA SER A 6 50.63 4.01 25.02
C SER A 6 51.48 4.93 24.16
N HIS A 7 50.87 5.46 23.09
CA HIS A 7 50.84 6.89 22.71
C HIS A 7 49.65 7.23 21.75
N PRO A 8 48.84 8.28 22.04
CA PRO A 8 48.25 9.24 21.07
C PRO A 8 49.03 10.59 21.17
N PRO A 9 48.68 11.77 20.56
CA PRO A 9 47.38 12.22 19.99
C PRO A 9 47.47 13.16 18.73
N ILE A 10 46.36 13.89 18.41
CA ILE A 10 46.26 15.20 17.67
C ILE A 10 46.08 15.08 16.13
N THR A 11 45.09 15.64 15.39
CA THR A 11 43.97 16.60 15.62
C THR A 11 43.06 16.65 14.36
N ALA A 12 41.74 16.88 14.55
CA ALA A 12 40.70 17.17 13.54
C ALA A 12 40.77 18.66 13.06
N PRO A 13 39.94 19.26 12.15
CA PRO A 13 38.57 18.92 11.75
C PRO A 13 38.29 19.04 10.22
N SER A 14 37.15 18.54 9.71
CA SER A 14 36.01 19.38 9.31
C SER A 14 34.77 18.52 9.04
N THR A 15 33.69 18.77 9.78
CA THR A 15 32.29 18.45 9.45
C THR A 15 31.66 19.67 8.73
N PRO A 16 30.56 19.55 7.95
CA PRO A 16 29.26 19.02 8.38
C PRO A 16 28.68 17.97 7.41
N ALA A 17 27.93 16.95 7.84
CA ALA A 17 26.55 17.09 8.29
C ALA A 17 26.09 15.90 9.16
N THR A 18 25.52 16.24 10.31
CA THR A 18 24.56 15.49 11.14
C THR A 18 23.14 15.70 10.53
N PRO A 19 22.07 14.94 10.84
CA PRO A 19 21.86 14.03 11.99
C PRO A 19 21.36 12.61 11.61
N ALA A 20 21.78 11.56 12.32
CA ALA A 20 21.16 11.07 13.54
C ALA A 20 19.64 10.88 13.44
N ALA A 21 19.21 9.61 13.34
CA ALA A 21 18.07 9.08 14.07
C ALA A 21 18.02 7.56 13.85
N GLU A 22 18.66 6.82 14.76
CA GLU A 22 18.05 5.60 15.25
C GLU A 22 16.62 5.93 15.68
N SER A 23 15.64 5.53 14.88
CA SER A 23 14.28 5.33 15.35
C SER A 23 14.01 3.83 15.26
N GLN A 24 14.49 3.11 16.27
CA GLN A 24 13.77 1.95 16.75
C GLN A 24 12.39 2.45 17.20
N ALA A 25 11.40 2.38 16.33
CA ALA A 25 10.01 2.62 16.65
C ALA A 25 9.17 1.57 15.94
N SER A 26 8.70 0.60 16.71
CA SER A 26 7.58 -0.28 16.41
C SER A 26 7.76 -1.25 15.24
N THR A 27 7.98 -2.51 15.59
CA THR A 27 7.81 -3.71 14.74
C THR A 27 6.34 -3.85 14.27
N LYS A 28 5.91 -2.96 13.40
CA LYS A 28 4.91 -3.25 12.37
C LYS A 28 5.68 -3.15 11.05
N PRO A 29 5.55 -4.09 10.10
CA PRO A 29 6.15 -3.88 8.79
C PRO A 29 5.62 -2.54 8.27
N SER A 30 6.47 -1.53 8.13
CA SER A 30 6.12 -0.34 7.37
C SER A 30 5.79 -0.85 5.98
N LEU A 31 4.50 -0.98 5.71
CA LEU A 31 4.02 -1.22 4.36
C LEU A 31 4.34 0.07 3.63
N ASP A 32 5.47 0.11 2.91
CA ASP A 32 5.85 1.26 2.11
C ASP A 32 4.68 1.61 1.17
N ALA A 33 4.33 2.89 1.10
CA ALA A 33 3.27 3.35 0.22
C ALA A 33 3.60 2.92 -1.22
N PRO A 34 2.72 2.17 -1.90
CA PRO A 34 3.00 1.80 -3.28
C PRO A 34 3.13 3.07 -4.10
N ARG A 35 4.27 3.20 -4.80
CA ARG A 35 4.62 4.39 -5.60
C ARG A 35 4.20 4.29 -7.06
N GLY A 36 3.76 3.11 -7.50
CA GLY A 36 3.47 2.82 -8.89
C GLY A 36 2.97 1.40 -9.12
N ALA A 37 2.50 1.16 -10.35
CA ALA A 37 2.04 -0.13 -10.85
C ALA A 37 3.24 -0.99 -11.28
N TYR A 38 4.04 -1.47 -10.33
CA TYR A 38 5.24 -2.26 -10.62
C TYR A 38 4.96 -3.72 -10.99
N GLY A 39 3.74 -4.20 -10.74
CA GLY A 39 3.34 -5.59 -10.96
C GLY A 39 3.83 -6.53 -9.87
N ARG A 40 3.75 -7.83 -10.15
CA ARG A 40 4.22 -8.88 -9.24
C ARG A 40 5.75 -8.86 -9.11
N PRO A 41 6.32 -9.18 -7.93
CA PRO A 41 7.76 -9.34 -7.77
C PRO A 41 8.28 -10.53 -8.60
N ALA A 42 9.57 -10.51 -8.93
CA ALA A 42 10.20 -11.60 -9.66
C ALA A 42 10.07 -12.93 -8.90
N GLY A 43 9.54 -13.96 -9.56
CA GLY A 43 9.28 -15.27 -8.97
C GLY A 43 7.88 -15.46 -8.36
N ASP A 44 7.01 -14.46 -8.40
CA ASP A 44 5.59 -14.63 -8.05
C ASP A 44 4.78 -15.06 -9.30
N ASP A 45 4.52 -16.37 -9.38
CA ASP A 45 3.72 -17.00 -10.42
C ASP A 45 2.21 -17.03 -10.11
N ARG A 46 1.73 -16.37 -9.05
CA ARG A 46 0.30 -16.39 -8.69
C ARG A 46 -0.53 -15.73 -9.76
N SER A 47 -1.57 -16.41 -10.23
CA SER A 47 -2.55 -15.84 -11.15
C SER A 47 -3.40 -14.74 -10.49
N ALA A 48 -4.02 -13.87 -11.29
CA ALA A 48 -4.96 -12.85 -10.80
C ALA A 48 -6.01 -13.43 -9.84
N GLY A 49 -6.61 -14.58 -10.19
CA GLY A 49 -7.58 -15.25 -9.34
C GLY A 49 -7.02 -15.74 -8.00
N GLN A 50 -5.75 -16.16 -7.95
CA GLN A 50 -5.09 -16.52 -6.69
C GLN A 50 -4.87 -15.27 -5.83
N ILE A 51 -4.45 -14.17 -6.43
CA ILE A 51 -4.27 -12.89 -5.72
C ILE A 51 -5.60 -12.41 -5.13
N PHE A 52 -6.68 -12.41 -5.91
CA PHE A 52 -8.02 -12.07 -5.40
C PHE A 52 -8.52 -13.00 -4.29
N LYS A 53 -8.11 -14.27 -4.32
CA LYS A 53 -8.46 -15.24 -3.27
C LYS A 53 -7.64 -15.01 -1.99
N ASP A 54 -6.37 -14.65 -2.13
CA ASP A 54 -5.44 -14.39 -1.04
C ASP A 54 -5.68 -13.03 -0.37
N THR A 55 -6.27 -12.09 -1.10
CA THR A 55 -6.53 -10.72 -0.63
C THR A 55 -8.04 -10.44 -0.54
N PRO A 56 -8.72 -10.89 0.54
CA PRO A 56 -10.18 -10.78 0.66
C PRO A 56 -10.69 -9.34 0.70
N ILE A 57 -9.87 -8.36 1.13
CA ILE A 57 -10.25 -6.94 1.07
C ILE A 57 -10.55 -6.48 -0.35
N LEU A 58 -9.91 -7.06 -1.37
CA LEU A 58 -10.25 -6.75 -2.75
C LEU A 58 -11.69 -7.12 -3.06
N LYS A 59 -12.19 -8.23 -2.52
CA LYS A 59 -13.59 -8.61 -2.71
C LYS A 59 -14.52 -7.60 -2.03
N ASP A 60 -14.12 -7.06 -0.87
CA ASP A 60 -14.89 -6.05 -0.14
C ASP A 60 -14.94 -4.69 -0.88
N ILE A 61 -13.86 -4.33 -1.55
CA ILE A 61 -13.77 -3.14 -2.41
C ILE A 61 -14.55 -3.35 -3.73
N LEU A 62 -14.51 -4.56 -4.28
CA LEU A 62 -15.12 -4.89 -5.57
C LEU A 62 -16.60 -5.31 -5.48
N LYS A 63 -17.12 -5.65 -4.29
CA LYS A 63 -18.56 -5.97 -4.08
C LYS A 63 -19.47 -4.73 -4.12
N GLN A 64 -18.91 -3.54 -4.32
CA GLN A 64 -19.71 -2.33 -4.42
C GLN A 64 -20.59 -2.43 -5.67
N ASP A 65 -21.87 -2.08 -5.52
CA ASP A 65 -22.86 -2.17 -6.60
C ASP A 65 -23.36 -0.78 -7.01
N GLY A 66 -23.84 -0.67 -8.26
CA GLY A 66 -24.44 0.54 -8.81
C GLY A 66 -23.53 1.39 -9.71
N PRO A 67 -24.02 2.56 -10.15
CA PRO A 67 -23.32 3.39 -11.15
C PRO A 67 -21.97 3.92 -10.65
N PHE A 68 -21.86 4.20 -9.35
CA PHE A 68 -20.58 4.59 -8.73
C PHE A 68 -19.55 3.48 -8.83
N ALA A 69 -19.92 2.25 -8.49
CA ALA A 69 -19.01 1.12 -8.48
C ALA A 69 -18.40 0.89 -9.87
N SER A 70 -19.21 0.89 -10.93
CA SER A 70 -18.72 0.74 -12.29
C SER A 70 -17.67 1.79 -12.68
N ASN A 71 -17.90 3.06 -12.32
CA ASN A 71 -16.95 4.13 -12.59
C ASN A 71 -15.67 3.96 -11.75
N PHE A 72 -15.84 3.69 -10.46
CA PHE A 72 -14.75 3.46 -9.51
C PHE A 72 -13.87 2.27 -9.90
N ILE A 73 -14.47 1.13 -10.27
CA ILE A 73 -13.75 -0.06 -10.76
C ILE A 73 -12.98 0.26 -12.04
N ASN A 74 -13.57 1.03 -12.96
CA ASN A 74 -12.87 1.43 -14.18
C ASN A 74 -11.67 2.32 -13.85
N GLN A 75 -11.84 3.32 -12.99
CA GLN A 75 -10.75 4.19 -12.53
C GLN A 75 -9.63 3.39 -11.85
N LEU A 76 -9.97 2.45 -10.96
CA LEU A 76 -8.97 1.55 -10.36
C LEU A 76 -8.18 0.79 -11.43
N LYS A 77 -8.86 0.22 -12.44
CA LYS A 77 -8.21 -0.46 -13.56
C LYS A 77 -7.31 0.46 -14.39
N GLN A 78 -7.66 1.75 -14.54
CA GLN A 78 -6.77 2.72 -15.21
C GLN A 78 -5.46 2.91 -14.43
N GLN A 79 -5.52 2.86 -13.10
CA GLN A 79 -4.33 3.05 -12.23
C GLN A 79 -3.51 1.77 -12.05
N THR A 80 -4.16 0.62 -11.87
CA THR A 80 -3.50 -0.64 -11.53
C THR A 80 -3.27 -1.55 -12.74
N GLY A 81 -4.00 -1.31 -13.83
CA GLY A 81 -4.13 -2.19 -14.99
C GLY A 81 -5.44 -2.98 -15.00
N ASP A 82 -5.82 -3.53 -16.16
CA ASP A 82 -7.01 -4.37 -16.30
C ASP A 82 -6.73 -5.80 -15.81
N TRP A 83 -7.25 -6.11 -14.62
CA TRP A 83 -7.27 -7.44 -14.02
C TRP A 83 -8.50 -8.27 -14.43
N GLY A 84 -9.42 -7.66 -15.21
CA GLY A 84 -10.67 -8.27 -15.63
C GLY A 84 -10.50 -9.35 -16.70
N ALA A 85 -11.59 -10.05 -17.01
CA ALA A 85 -11.61 -11.06 -18.07
C ALA A 85 -11.46 -10.48 -19.49
N ALA A 86 -11.59 -9.15 -19.65
CA ALA A 86 -11.37 -8.46 -20.92
C ALA A 86 -9.90 -8.53 -21.37
N ASN A 87 -8.97 -8.50 -20.41
CA ASN A 87 -7.56 -8.69 -20.69
C ASN A 87 -7.25 -10.17 -20.97
N ARG A 88 -6.80 -10.48 -22.18
CA ARG A 88 -6.47 -11.86 -22.57
C ARG A 88 -5.10 -12.32 -22.07
N ASN A 89 -4.27 -11.41 -21.57
CA ASN A 89 -2.95 -11.74 -21.06
C ASN A 89 -3.01 -12.09 -19.56
N PRO A 90 -2.77 -13.35 -19.18
CA PRO A 90 -2.86 -13.79 -17.78
C PRO A 90 -1.83 -13.10 -16.88
N ASP A 91 -0.61 -12.87 -17.35
CA ASP A 91 0.45 -12.18 -16.60
C ASP A 91 0.10 -10.72 -16.36
N SER A 92 -0.42 -10.04 -17.38
CA SER A 92 -0.88 -8.66 -17.25
C SER A 92 -2.02 -8.55 -16.23
N ARG A 93 -2.98 -9.49 -16.24
CA ARG A 93 -4.05 -9.54 -15.24
C ARG A 93 -3.52 -9.78 -13.84
N ALA A 94 -2.56 -10.68 -13.69
CA ALA A 94 -1.97 -11.02 -12.40
C ALA A 94 -1.18 -9.83 -11.84
N ASN A 95 -0.39 -9.16 -12.66
CA ASN A 95 0.31 -7.93 -12.28
C ASN A 95 -0.66 -6.83 -11.88
N ALA A 96 -1.75 -6.65 -12.63
CA ALA A 96 -2.77 -5.66 -12.29
C ALA A 96 -3.51 -5.97 -10.98
N ALA A 97 -3.86 -7.24 -10.76
CA ALA A 97 -4.48 -7.67 -9.51
C ALA A 97 -3.52 -7.49 -8.33
N TYR A 98 -2.23 -7.77 -8.50
CA TYR A 98 -1.21 -7.58 -7.48
C TYR A 98 -1.04 -6.11 -7.10
N ASN A 99 -1.00 -5.22 -8.10
CA ASN A 99 -0.94 -3.77 -7.87
C ASN A 99 -2.12 -3.30 -7.01
N LEU A 100 -3.33 -3.73 -7.35
CA LEU A 100 -4.53 -3.41 -6.57
C LEU A 100 -4.46 -4.02 -5.15
N ALA A 101 -3.99 -5.26 -5.02
CA ALA A 101 -3.80 -5.93 -3.73
C ALA A 101 -2.86 -5.16 -2.80
N GLN A 102 -1.72 -4.69 -3.33
CA GLN A 102 -0.76 -3.87 -2.60
C GLN A 102 -1.39 -2.57 -2.11
N VAL A 103 -2.11 -1.86 -2.97
CA VAL A 103 -2.80 -0.62 -2.61
C VAL A 103 -3.86 -0.86 -1.54
N ALA A 104 -4.71 -1.87 -1.72
CA ALA A 104 -5.76 -2.20 -0.76
C ALA A 104 -5.18 -2.58 0.61
N THR A 105 -4.16 -3.44 0.63
CA THR A 105 -3.48 -3.87 1.87
C THR A 105 -2.77 -2.70 2.55
N TYR A 106 -2.15 -1.80 1.77
CA TYR A 106 -1.56 -0.57 2.30
C TYR A 106 -2.61 0.30 2.99
N ILE A 107 -3.75 0.52 2.35
CA ILE A 107 -4.81 1.37 2.91
C ILE A 107 -5.42 0.72 4.17
N ASP A 108 -5.71 -0.57 4.13
CA ASP A 108 -6.22 -1.37 5.27
C ASP A 108 -5.28 -1.31 6.49
N GLY A 109 -3.97 -1.38 6.25
CA GLY A 109 -2.95 -1.33 7.29
C GLY A 109 -2.53 0.08 7.71
N ARG A 110 -2.93 1.14 6.98
CA ARG A 110 -2.44 2.52 7.20
C ARG A 110 -2.92 3.06 8.54
N GLU A 111 -2.00 3.55 9.37
CA GLU A 111 -2.35 4.20 10.63
C GLU A 111 -2.89 5.62 10.38
N GLY A 112 -3.76 6.11 11.28
CA GLY A 112 -4.30 7.47 11.21
C GLY A 112 -5.52 7.65 10.30
N LEU A 113 -6.12 6.56 9.80
CA LEU A 113 -7.40 6.62 9.10
C LEU A 113 -8.58 6.56 10.09
N GLU A 114 -9.65 7.30 9.79
CA GLU A 114 -10.91 7.27 10.54
C GLU A 114 -11.62 5.93 10.31
N ARG A 115 -11.63 5.12 11.36
CA ARG A 115 -12.29 3.80 11.44
C ARG A 115 -13.24 3.75 12.62
N GLN A 116 -14.15 2.78 12.62
CA GLN A 116 -15.08 2.60 13.75
C GLN A 116 -14.39 2.14 15.05
N GLY A 117 -13.15 1.67 14.98
CA GLY A 117 -12.32 1.36 16.13
C GLY A 117 -10.91 0.87 15.74
N PRO A 118 -9.96 0.83 16.69
CA PRO A 118 -8.58 0.39 16.41
C PRO A 118 -8.49 -1.10 16.01
N SER A 119 -9.47 -1.92 16.38
CA SER A 119 -9.60 -3.32 15.98
C SER A 119 -10.00 -3.53 14.52
N GLN A 120 -10.30 -2.45 13.80
CA GLN A 120 -10.67 -2.49 12.39
C GLN A 120 -9.48 -2.21 11.46
N GLN A 121 -8.29 -1.96 12.04
CA GLN A 121 -7.06 -1.88 11.27
C GLN A 121 -6.66 -3.27 10.78
N SER A 122 -6.40 -3.42 9.48
CA SER A 122 -6.02 -4.70 8.89
C SER A 122 -7.10 -5.80 9.01
N ASP A 123 -8.38 -5.41 9.11
CA ASP A 123 -9.53 -6.33 9.20
C ASP A 123 -9.91 -6.91 7.83
N GLN A 124 -9.22 -6.50 6.77
CA GLN A 124 -9.49 -6.91 5.39
C GLN A 124 -10.86 -6.44 4.90
N HIS A 125 -11.36 -5.34 5.45
CA HIS A 125 -12.65 -4.74 5.12
C HIS A 125 -12.46 -3.24 4.89
N ALA A 126 -13.00 -2.71 3.79
CA ALA A 126 -12.82 -1.30 3.47
C ALA A 126 -13.90 -0.45 4.14
N GLN A 127 -13.52 0.33 5.14
CA GLN A 127 -14.48 1.16 5.89
C GLN A 127 -14.69 2.55 5.26
N GLY A 128 -15.86 3.12 5.51
CA GLY A 128 -16.21 4.48 5.11
C GLY A 128 -16.89 4.62 3.75
N PHE A 129 -17.23 3.52 3.08
CA PHE A 129 -18.13 3.57 1.92
C PHE A 129 -19.57 3.85 2.38
N GLY A 130 -20.12 4.97 1.93
CA GLY A 130 -21.50 5.36 2.11
C GLY A 130 -22.37 5.03 0.90
N GLN A 131 -23.63 5.43 0.97
CA GLN A 131 -24.59 5.21 -0.12
C GLN A 131 -24.17 5.98 -1.38
N PHE A 132 -24.34 5.36 -2.56
CA PHE A 132 -24.02 5.95 -3.87
C PHE A 132 -22.54 6.39 -4.05
N GLY A 133 -21.59 5.83 -3.30
CA GLY A 133 -20.17 6.18 -3.43
C GLY A 133 -19.74 7.45 -2.71
N SER A 134 -20.58 7.92 -1.79
CA SER A 134 -20.12 8.80 -0.72
C SER A 134 -19.01 8.08 0.06
N VAL A 135 -18.00 8.84 0.49
CA VAL A 135 -16.91 8.31 1.31
C VAL A 135 -16.74 9.20 2.52
N SER A 136 -16.55 8.61 3.69
CA SER A 136 -16.31 9.35 4.93
C SER A 136 -14.95 10.03 4.92
N ALA A 137 -14.90 11.24 5.48
CA ALA A 137 -13.66 11.99 5.64
C ALA A 137 -12.63 11.15 6.43
N GLY A 138 -11.37 11.12 5.99
CA GLY A 138 -10.29 10.42 6.69
C GLY A 138 -10.36 8.88 6.66
N SER A 139 -11.39 8.27 6.08
CA SER A 139 -11.54 6.81 6.03
C SER A 139 -10.77 6.15 4.89
N GLU A 140 -10.64 4.82 4.96
CA GLU A 140 -10.04 3.98 3.92
C GLU A 140 -10.72 4.18 2.57
N ALA A 141 -12.04 4.24 2.54
CA ALA A 141 -12.80 4.49 1.32
C ALA A 141 -12.46 5.84 0.67
N GLN A 142 -12.19 6.90 1.44
CA GLN A 142 -11.75 8.18 0.86
C GLN A 142 -10.38 8.02 0.21
N LEU A 143 -9.45 7.34 0.88
CA LEU A 143 -8.12 7.12 0.32
C LEU A 143 -8.16 6.25 -0.93
N LEU A 144 -9.00 5.20 -0.94
CA LEU A 144 -9.26 4.38 -2.13
C LEU A 144 -9.87 5.19 -3.28
N LYS A 145 -10.84 6.06 -2.97
CA LYS A 145 -11.46 6.95 -3.97
C LYS A 145 -10.43 7.92 -4.53
N ALA A 146 -9.64 8.56 -3.66
CA ALA A 146 -8.57 9.46 -4.06
C ALA A 146 -7.51 8.71 -4.91
N PHE A 147 -7.19 7.46 -4.58
CA PHE A 147 -6.33 6.61 -5.40
C PHE A 147 -6.95 6.31 -6.77
N SER A 148 -8.25 6.04 -6.86
CA SER A 148 -8.89 5.82 -8.16
C SER A 148 -8.77 7.05 -9.07
N GLU A 149 -8.88 8.26 -8.50
CA GLU A 149 -8.83 9.53 -9.24
C GLU A 149 -7.40 10.01 -9.55
N LYS A 150 -6.49 9.92 -8.58
CA LYS A 150 -5.11 10.47 -8.66
C LYS A 150 -4.02 9.40 -8.80
N GLY A 151 -4.36 8.13 -8.68
CA GLY A 151 -3.39 7.03 -8.64
C GLY A 151 -2.53 7.03 -7.39
N TYR A 152 -1.32 6.50 -7.53
CA TYR A 152 -0.35 6.31 -6.45
C TYR A 152 0.07 7.61 -5.74
N SER A 153 -0.08 8.77 -6.40
CA SER A 153 0.16 10.07 -5.79
C SER A 153 -0.79 10.37 -4.63
N ALA A 154 -1.95 9.71 -4.54
CA ALA A 154 -2.87 9.85 -3.42
C ALA A 154 -2.37 9.15 -2.14
N LEU A 155 -1.41 8.24 -2.27
CA LEU A 155 -0.92 7.39 -1.18
C LEU A 155 0.36 7.95 -0.53
N GLN A 156 0.95 8.99 -1.11
CA GLN A 156 2.12 9.73 -0.60
C GLN A 156 1.76 10.60 0.62
#